data_AF-A0A514BW05-F1
#
_entry.id   AF-A0A514BW05-F1
#
_cell.length_a   1.000
_cell.length_b   1.000
_cell.length_c   1.000
_cell.angle_alpha   90.00
_cell.angle_beta   90.00
_cell.angle_gamma   90.00
#
_symmetry.space_group_name_H-M   'P 1'
#
loop_
_entity.id
_entity.type
_entity.pdbx_description
1 polymer ?
#
loop_
_entity_poly.entity_id
_entity_poly.type
_entity_poly.pdbx_seq_one_letter_code
_entity_poly.pdbx_strand_id
1 'polypeptide(L)'
;MSNVVQFLETMGRHPALLSDADYIRTVMDAGLDESSRDALLQRDAESLIHALDARSPMFCFSFVATPDGGKEQPLDDDREDEGVETPVEEPTPKEPE
;
A
#
# COMPACT_ATOMS: atom_id res chain seq x y z
N MET A 1 -13.50 -14.27 -4.31
CA MET A 1 -12.16 -14.10 -3.70
C MET A 1 -11.15 -14.63 -4.68
N SER A 2 -10.03 -13.92 -4.90
CA SER A 2 -8.94 -14.42 -5.75
C SER A 2 -8.25 -15.61 -5.08
N ASN A 3 -7.95 -16.66 -5.84
CA ASN A 3 -7.24 -17.85 -5.36
C ASN A 3 -5.89 -17.47 -4.72
N VAL A 4 -5.22 -16.45 -5.28
CA VAL A 4 -3.93 -15.94 -4.81
C VAL A 4 -4.02 -15.36 -3.39
N VAL A 5 -5.07 -14.59 -3.08
CA VAL A 5 -5.25 -14.00 -1.75
C VAL A 5 -5.47 -15.09 -0.69
N GLN A 6 -6.30 -16.10 -1.01
CA GLN A 6 -6.54 -17.22 -0.09
C GLN A 6 -5.28 -18.06 0.15
N PHE A 7 -4.47 -18.24 -0.89
CA PHE A 7 -3.16 -18.87 -0.79
C PHE A 7 -2.22 -18.08 0.16
N LEU A 8 -2.09 -16.78 -0.06
CA LEU A 8 -1.26 -15.89 0.76
C LEU A 8 -1.74 -15.84 2.22
N GLU A 9 -3.05 -15.81 2.47
CA GLU A 9 -3.61 -15.90 3.81
C GLU A 9 -3.25 -17.22 4.50
N THR A 10 -3.31 -18.34 3.76
CA THR A 10 -2.97 -19.66 4.30
C THR A 10 -1.50 -19.74 4.69
N MET A 11 -0.60 -19.18 3.86
CA MET A 11 0.82 -19.06 4.22
C MET A 11 1.03 -18.12 5.41
N GLY A 12 0.32 -17.00 5.47
CA GLY A 12 0.44 -16.03 6.57
C GLY A 12 -0.05 -16.57 7.93
N ARG A 13 -1.03 -17.49 7.94
CA ARG A 13 -1.50 -18.15 9.18
C ARG A 13 -0.52 -19.19 9.72
N HIS A 14 0.30 -19.77 8.85
CA HIS A 14 1.30 -20.76 9.21
C HIS A 14 2.69 -20.32 8.72
N PRO A 15 3.26 -19.24 9.31
CA PRO A 15 4.55 -18.71 8.88
C PRO A 15 5.73 -19.64 9.19
N ALA A 16 5.48 -20.82 9.76
CA ALA A 16 6.50 -21.80 10.12
C ALA A 16 7.10 -22.47 8.88
N LEU A 17 8.25 -21.93 8.45
CA LEU A 17 9.38 -22.64 7.85
C LEU A 17 9.01 -23.61 6.72
N LEU A 18 8.38 -23.11 5.65
CA LEU A 18 8.51 -23.79 4.37
C LEU A 18 10.00 -23.71 3.97
N SER A 19 10.63 -24.88 3.78
CA SER A 19 11.89 -24.91 3.04
C SER A 19 11.66 -24.32 1.64
N ASP A 20 12.70 -23.82 0.98
CA ASP A 20 12.54 -23.30 -0.39
C ASP A 20 11.91 -24.34 -1.34
N ALA A 21 12.24 -25.62 -1.16
CA ALA A 21 11.66 -26.71 -1.94
C ALA A 21 10.16 -26.92 -1.63
N ASP A 22 9.78 -26.86 -0.36
CA ASP A 22 8.36 -26.96 0.03
C ASP A 22 7.57 -25.74 -0.45
N TYR A 23 8.15 -24.55 -0.39
CA TYR A 23 7.56 -23.33 -0.93
C TYR A 23 7.26 -23.46 -2.42
N ILE A 24 8.26 -23.84 -3.22
CA ILE A 24 8.11 -24.01 -4.67
C ILE A 24 7.01 -25.02 -4.98
N ARG A 25 6.99 -26.17 -4.31
CA ARG A 25 5.94 -27.18 -4.48
C ARG A 25 4.57 -26.62 -4.14
N THR A 26 4.44 -25.94 -3.00
CA THR A 26 3.19 -25.34 -2.54
C THR A 26 2.66 -24.27 -3.50
N VAL A 27 3.53 -23.45 -4.11
CA VAL A 27 3.15 -22.48 -5.15
C VAL A 27 2.68 -23.18 -6.43
N MET A 28 3.37 -24.23 -6.86
CA MET A 28 3.03 -24.99 -8.07
C MET A 28 1.69 -25.73 -7.94
N ASP A 29 1.38 -26.26 -6.75
CA ASP A 29 0.16 -27.02 -6.48
C ASP A 29 -1.07 -26.14 -6.18
N ALA A 30 -0.88 -24.82 -5.97
CA ALA A 30 -1.95 -23.90 -5.53
C ALA A 30 -2.98 -23.54 -6.63
N GLY A 31 -2.78 -23.97 -7.88
CA GLY A 31 -3.72 -23.70 -8.97
C GLY A 31 -3.86 -22.21 -9.30
N LEU A 32 -2.77 -21.46 -9.16
CA LEU A 32 -2.70 -20.03 -9.45
C LEU A 32 -2.60 -19.79 -10.96
N ASP A 33 -3.04 -18.61 -11.41
CA ASP A 33 -2.77 -18.15 -12.76
C ASP A 33 -1.26 -18.00 -13.00
N GLU A 34 -0.85 -17.97 -14.26
CA GLU A 34 0.56 -17.96 -14.66
C GLU A 34 1.31 -16.74 -14.10
N SER A 35 0.70 -15.56 -14.18
CA SER A 35 1.35 -14.32 -13.74
C SER A 35 1.61 -14.29 -12.23
N SER A 36 0.64 -14.70 -11.42
CA SER A 36 0.80 -14.77 -9.96
C SER A 36 1.78 -15.86 -9.54
N ARG A 37 1.79 -17.00 -10.26
CA ARG A 37 2.70 -18.11 -9.97
C ARG A 37 4.15 -17.71 -10.21
N ASP A 38 4.43 -17.10 -11.36
CA ASP A 38 5.78 -16.67 -11.72
C ASP A 38 6.28 -15.59 -10.76
N ALA A 39 5.43 -14.60 -10.42
CA ALA A 39 5.76 -13.58 -9.42
C ALA A 39 6.11 -14.20 -8.05
N LEU A 40 5.35 -15.20 -7.59
CA LEU A 40 5.63 -15.91 -6.34
C LEU A 40 6.92 -16.73 -6.42
N LEU A 41 7.17 -17.45 -7.51
CA LEU A 41 8.38 -18.27 -7.65
C LEU A 41 9.66 -17.41 -7.70
N GLN A 42 9.59 -16.24 -8.35
CA GLN A 42 10.71 -15.30 -8.43
C GLN A 42 10.86 -14.42 -7.18
N ARG A 43 9.90 -14.48 -6.25
CA ARG A 43 9.78 -13.56 -5.11
C ARG A 43 9.74 -12.08 -5.54
N ASP A 44 9.12 -11.84 -6.69
CA ASP A 44 8.94 -10.51 -7.26
C ASP A 44 7.68 -9.87 -6.66
N ALA A 45 7.92 -8.98 -5.68
CA ALA A 45 6.84 -8.26 -5.01
C ALA A 45 6.12 -7.28 -5.94
N GLU A 46 6.81 -6.68 -6.91
CA GLU A 46 6.23 -5.69 -7.81
C GLU A 46 5.27 -6.35 -8.80
N SER A 47 5.70 -7.45 -9.43
CA SER A 47 4.84 -8.26 -10.29
C SER A 47 3.64 -8.82 -9.53
N LEU A 48 3.82 -9.24 -8.27
CA LEU A 48 2.73 -9.74 -7.43
C LEU A 48 1.72 -8.63 -7.08
N ILE A 49 2.17 -7.41 -6.80
CA ILE A 49 1.32 -6.24 -6.57
C ILE A 49 0.45 -5.96 -7.80
N HIS A 50 1.06 -5.97 -8.99
CA HIS A 50 0.34 -5.79 -10.25
C HIS A 50 -0.67 -6.91 -10.53
N ALA A 51 -0.30 -8.18 -10.32
CA ALA A 51 -1.19 -9.32 -10.52
C ALA A 51 -2.40 -9.30 -9.58
N LEU A 52 -2.23 -8.76 -8.37
CA LEU A 52 -3.29 -8.63 -7.38
C LEU A 52 -4.17 -7.38 -7.56
N ASP A 53 -3.86 -6.51 -8.53
CA ASP A 53 -4.47 -5.18 -8.66
C ASP A 53 -4.47 -4.43 -7.30
N ALA A 54 -3.34 -4.54 -6.60
CA ALA A 54 -3.20 -4.01 -5.25
C ALA A 54 -3.19 -2.47 -5.27
N ARG A 55 -3.74 -1.86 -4.21
CA ARG A 55 -3.81 -0.41 -4.10
C ARG A 55 -2.43 0.23 -4.11
N SER A 56 -2.33 1.40 -4.72
CA SER A 56 -1.15 2.26 -4.65
C SER A 56 -0.70 2.50 -3.20
N PRO A 57 0.61 2.61 -2.96
CA PRO A 57 1.13 2.88 -1.62
C PRO A 57 0.53 4.18 -1.06
N MET A 58 0.00 4.11 0.16
CA MET A 58 -0.44 5.28 0.92
C MET A 58 0.66 5.70 1.89
N PHE A 59 1.04 6.97 1.84
CA PHE A 59 1.99 7.56 2.78
C PHE A 59 1.23 8.38 3.82
N CYS A 60 1.41 8.04 5.09
CA CYS A 60 0.87 8.82 6.20
C CYS A 60 2.01 9.57 6.89
N PHE A 61 2.00 10.90 6.80
CA PHE A 61 2.95 11.75 7.52
C PHE A 61 2.32 12.18 8.84
N SER A 62 2.99 11.86 9.95
CA SER A 62 2.64 12.38 11.27
C SER A 62 3.77 13.27 11.77
N PHE A 63 3.43 14.50 12.12
CA PHE A 63 4.37 15.42 12.77
C PHE A 63 4.23 15.27 14.29
N VAL A 64 5.36 15.03 14.97
CA VAL A 64 5.41 15.04 16.42
C VAL A 64 5.47 16.51 16.86
N ALA A 65 4.40 16.99 17.49
CA ALA A 65 4.43 18.30 18.13
C ALA A 65 5.43 18.27 19.30
N THR A 66 6.44 19.13 19.26
CA THR A 66 7.28 19.38 20.43
C THR A 66 6.50 20.18 21.47
N PRO A 67 6.65 19.88 22.77
CA PRO A 67 5.86 20.52 23.84
C PRO A 67 6.05 22.04 23.92
N ASP A 68 7.15 22.58 23.39
CA ASP A 68 7.42 24.01 23.29
C ASP A 68 7.29 24.51 21.84
N GLY A 69 6.15 24.25 21.18
CA GLY A 69 5.70 24.92 19.95
C GLY A 69 6.83 25.40 19.03
N GLY A 70 7.75 24.48 18.68
CA GLY A 70 9.06 24.85 18.13
C GLY A 70 8.86 25.62 16.85
N LYS A 71 9.37 26.87 16.83
CA LYS A 71 9.31 27.77 15.68
C LYS A 71 9.69 27.00 14.42
N GLU A 72 8.74 26.89 13.50
CA GLU A 72 8.92 26.34 12.18
C GLU A 72 10.14 27.02 11.55
N GLN A 73 11.21 26.26 11.33
CA GLN A 73 12.21 26.70 10.36
C GLN A 73 11.56 26.53 8.99
N PRO A 74 11.50 27.57 8.16
CA PRO A 74 11.10 27.40 6.78
C PRO A 74 12.05 26.37 6.15
N LEU A 75 11.50 25.28 5.65
CA LEU A 75 12.22 24.50 4.66
C LEU A 75 12.37 25.45 3.46
N ASP A 76 13.60 25.72 3.03
CA ASP A 76 13.86 26.45 1.79
C ASP A 76 13.14 25.69 0.66
N ASP A 77 12.03 26.27 0.21
CA ASP A 77 11.17 25.74 -0.84
C ASP A 77 11.75 26.18 -2.19
N ASP A 78 12.76 25.46 -2.65
CA ASP A 78 13.28 25.56 -4.02
C ASP A 78 12.45 24.67 -4.96
N ARG A 79 11.12 24.81 -4.94
CA ARG A 79 10.25 24.22 -5.96
C ARG A 79 9.27 25.23 -6.52
N GLU A 80 9.52 25.51 -7.78
CA GLU A 80 8.83 26.44 -8.64
C GLU A 80 7.31 26.15 -8.67
N ASP A 81 6.58 27.25 -8.48
CA ASP A 81 5.14 27.44 -8.60
C ASP A 81 4.55 26.79 -9.86
N GLU A 82 3.75 25.73 -9.68
CA GLU A 82 2.64 25.44 -10.60
C GLU A 82 1.34 25.22 -9.82
N GLY A 83 0.63 26.33 -9.58
CA GLY A 83 -0.83 26.36 -9.68
C GLY A 83 -1.61 25.71 -8.53
N VAL A 84 -1.81 26.45 -7.45
CA VAL A 84 -2.76 26.10 -6.38
C VAL A 84 -4.21 26.22 -6.90
N GLU A 85 -4.84 25.09 -7.19
CA GLU A 85 -6.31 24.97 -7.20
C GLU A 85 -6.79 25.04 -5.74
N THR A 86 -7.35 26.17 -5.32
CA THR A 86 -7.99 26.32 -4.01
C THR A 86 -9.36 25.64 -4.01
N PRO A 87 -9.64 24.69 -3.08
CA PRO A 87 -11.00 24.19 -2.90
C PRO A 87 -11.88 25.32 -2.37
N VAL A 88 -12.93 25.68 -3.12
CA VAL A 88 -13.97 26.61 -2.66
C VAL A 88 -14.81 25.90 -1.61
N GLU A 89 -14.77 26.39 -0.37
CA GLU A 89 -15.63 25.94 0.71
C GLU A 89 -17.07 26.43 0.45
N GLU A 90 -18.02 25.50 0.25
CA GLU A 90 -19.45 25.81 0.14
C GLU A 90 -20.00 26.28 1.51
N PRO A 91 -20.72 27.41 1.58
CA PRO A 91 -21.32 27.85 2.84
C PRO A 91 -22.54 26.98 3.19
N THR A 92 -22.50 26.34 4.34
CA THR A 92 -23.64 25.58 4.92
C THR A 92 -24.89 26.46 5.09
N PRO A 93 -26.09 25.99 4.71
CA PRO A 93 -27.33 26.76 4.90
C PRO A 93 -27.70 26.84 6.39
N LYS A 94 -28.07 28.03 6.87
CA LYS A 94 -28.72 28.19 8.18
C LYS A 94 -30.17 27.75 8.10
N GLU A 95 -30.59 26.87 9.01
CA GLU A 95 -32.01 26.53 9.22
C GLU A 95 -32.82 27.78 9.64
N PRO A 96 -34.05 27.96 9.16
CA PRO A 96 -34.92 29.04 9.59
C PRO A 96 -35.65 28.69 10.90
N GLU A 97 -35.76 29.67 11.80
CA GLU A 97 -36.69 29.66 12.94
C GLU A 97 -38.16 29.72 12.52
#